data_AF-Q55BV3-F1
#
_entry.id   AF-Q55BV3-F1
#
_cell.length_a   1.000
_cell.length_b   1.000
_cell.length_c   1.000
_cell.angle_alpha   90.00
_cell.angle_beta   90.00
_cell.angle_gamma   90.00
#
_symmetry.space_group_name_H-M   'P 1'
#
loop_
_entity.id
_entity.type
_entity.pdbx_description
1 polymer ?
#
loop_
_entity_poly.entity_id
_entity_poly.type
_entity_poly.pdbx_seq_one_letter_code
_entity_poly.pdbx_strand_id
1 'polypeptide(L)'
;MSEDTQLIRALQRVLPAKILKEIEGDLTQFGERVVKDILELGRASENNPPKLIQYDAWGKRIDKIVVDESWNKLKDIGCSEGLVSIGYERKYQEYSRIYQYIKIYLFACSSAVFDCPMSMTDGAARLIELYGDKGMKEDEYKHEGQWMTEKTGGSDVSKSETIAVSSGSGDVMNGDMEYAESNSRRFAYLMAQTYMASLLLEHAVWSKDELDAQVAERWCFVKLENGKTNKNSTISFTDVDEKWRELDIKLALDLNEHGQPKLGTYDINSTKLRSKY
;
A
#
# COMPACT_ATOMS: atom_id res chain seq x y z
N MET A 1 15.64 -25.21 11.60
CA MET A 1 16.65 -24.51 10.78
C MET A 1 17.87 -25.38 10.50
N SER A 2 18.47 -26.03 11.52
CA SER A 2 19.67 -26.90 11.38
C SER A 2 19.57 -28.00 10.31
N GLU A 3 18.36 -28.48 10.01
CA GLU A 3 18.12 -29.53 9.00
C GLU A 3 17.95 -28.98 7.57
N ASP A 4 17.66 -27.68 7.42
CA ASP A 4 17.48 -27.06 6.10
C ASP A 4 18.85 -26.68 5.51
N THR A 5 19.47 -27.65 4.87
CA THR A 5 20.79 -27.50 4.27
C THR A 5 20.82 -26.42 3.17
N GLN A 6 19.71 -26.19 2.48
CA GLN A 6 19.65 -25.19 1.40
C GLN A 6 19.54 -23.78 1.95
N LEU A 7 18.71 -23.58 2.97
CA LEU A 7 18.64 -22.32 3.72
C LEU A 7 20.02 -21.98 4.29
N ILE A 8 20.67 -22.91 5.01
CA ILE A 8 21.99 -22.67 5.61
C ILE A 8 23.02 -22.23 4.57
N ARG A 9 23.08 -22.92 3.41
CA ARG A 9 23.99 -22.54 2.32
C ARG A 9 23.67 -21.16 1.74
N ALA A 10 22.39 -20.83 1.59
CA ALA A 10 21.97 -19.53 1.13
C ALA A 10 22.42 -18.43 2.12
N LEU A 11 22.23 -18.66 3.43
CA LEU A 11 22.64 -17.73 4.48
C LEU A 11 24.16 -17.51 4.51
N GLN A 12 24.94 -18.58 4.42
CA GLN A 12 26.41 -18.50 4.36
C GLN A 12 26.91 -17.71 3.14
N ARG A 13 26.13 -17.66 2.06
CA ARG A 13 26.46 -16.89 0.85
C ARG A 13 26.12 -15.41 0.97
N VAL A 14 25.01 -15.06 1.64
CA VAL A 14 24.47 -13.69 1.64
C VAL A 14 24.75 -12.89 2.92
N LEU A 15 25.13 -13.57 4.01
CA LEU A 15 25.45 -12.93 5.28
C LEU A 15 26.95 -13.05 5.62
N PRO A 16 27.58 -11.98 6.12
CA PRO A 16 28.89 -12.07 6.75
C PRO A 16 28.89 -13.08 7.89
N ALA A 17 29.95 -13.88 8.00
CA ALA A 17 30.05 -14.97 8.98
C ALA A 17 29.83 -14.50 10.43
N LYS A 18 30.25 -13.28 10.77
CA LYS A 18 30.02 -12.67 12.09
C LYS A 18 28.53 -12.49 12.37
N ILE A 19 27.78 -11.93 11.43
CA ILE A 19 26.34 -11.65 11.58
C ILE A 19 25.57 -12.97 11.64
N LEU A 20 25.91 -13.91 10.74
CA LEU A 20 25.28 -15.23 10.73
C LEU A 20 25.41 -15.92 12.10
N LYS A 21 26.60 -15.91 12.70
CA LYS A 21 26.83 -16.47 14.03
C LYS A 21 26.02 -15.78 15.14
N GLU A 22 25.78 -14.48 15.04
CA GLU A 22 25.01 -13.72 16.03
C GLU A 22 23.50 -14.01 15.95
N ILE A 23 22.95 -14.28 14.76
CA ILE A 23 21.52 -14.54 14.57
C ILE A 23 21.15 -16.03 14.57
N GLU A 24 22.13 -16.93 14.43
CA GLU A 24 21.92 -18.38 14.32
C GLU A 24 21.13 -18.96 15.50
N GLY A 25 21.42 -18.49 16.72
CA GLY A 25 20.71 -18.93 17.93
C GLY A 25 19.22 -18.54 17.92
N ASP A 26 18.92 -17.29 17.57
CA ASP A 26 17.54 -16.80 17.42
C ASP A 26 16.80 -17.58 16.33
N LEU A 27 17.39 -17.70 15.14
CA LEU A 27 16.78 -18.43 14.02
C LEU A 27 16.55 -19.92 14.33
N THR A 28 17.40 -20.52 15.15
CA THR A 28 17.22 -21.92 15.59
C THR A 28 16.04 -22.03 16.54
N GLN A 29 15.98 -21.16 17.56
CA GLN A 29 14.87 -21.11 18.51
C GLN A 29 13.55 -20.79 17.78
N PHE A 30 13.55 -19.80 16.91
CA PHE A 30 12.39 -19.42 16.12
C PHE A 30 11.95 -20.55 15.18
N GLY A 31 12.91 -21.25 14.56
CA GLY A 31 12.62 -22.44 13.75
C GLY A 31 11.95 -23.57 14.55
N GLU A 32 12.28 -23.74 15.83
CA GLU A 32 11.56 -24.70 16.68
C GLU A 32 10.14 -24.26 16.97
N ARG A 33 9.91 -22.95 17.21
CA ARG A 33 8.57 -22.40 17.42
C ARG A 33 7.67 -22.59 16.20
N VAL A 34 8.24 -22.33 15.02
CA VAL A 34 7.57 -22.49 13.71
C VAL A 34 6.94 -23.87 13.56
N VAL A 35 7.64 -24.94 13.96
CA VAL A 35 7.14 -26.33 13.83
C VAL A 35 6.40 -26.84 15.07
N LYS A 36 6.25 -26.03 16.11
CA LYS A 36 5.56 -26.35 17.37
C LYS A 36 4.36 -25.43 17.58
N ASP A 37 4.51 -24.41 18.43
CA ASP A 37 3.41 -23.53 18.87
C ASP A 37 2.82 -22.71 17.71
N ILE A 38 3.66 -22.20 16.80
CA ILE A 38 3.17 -21.42 15.66
C ILE A 38 2.34 -22.30 14.71
N LEU A 39 2.80 -23.52 14.41
CA LEU A 39 2.06 -24.47 13.57
C LEU A 39 0.72 -24.89 14.20
N GLU A 40 0.68 -25.09 15.52
CA GLU A 40 -0.56 -25.38 16.24
C GLU A 40 -1.54 -24.21 16.17
N LEU A 41 -1.05 -22.98 16.35
CA LEU A 41 -1.85 -21.77 16.22
C LEU A 41 -2.36 -21.59 14.77
N GLY A 42 -1.50 -21.79 13.77
CA GLY A 42 -1.90 -21.75 12.37
C GLY A 42 -3.01 -22.75 12.05
N ARG A 43 -2.87 -24.01 12.50
CA ARG A 43 -3.93 -25.01 12.36
C ARG A 43 -5.22 -24.63 13.08
N ALA A 44 -5.12 -24.04 14.28
CA ALA A 44 -6.30 -23.56 15.01
C ALA A 44 -7.00 -22.42 14.24
N SER A 45 -6.23 -21.50 13.66
CA SER A 45 -6.71 -20.39 12.83
C SER A 45 -7.41 -20.88 11.56
N GLU A 46 -6.84 -21.86 10.86
CA GLU A 46 -7.42 -22.44 9.65
C GLU A 46 -8.68 -23.30 9.94
N ASN A 47 -8.68 -24.05 11.03
CA ASN A 47 -9.82 -24.89 11.43
C ASN A 47 -10.98 -24.06 12.01
N ASN A 48 -10.72 -22.83 12.47
CA ASN A 48 -11.72 -21.92 13.04
C ASN A 48 -11.78 -20.62 12.24
N PRO A 49 -12.32 -20.64 11.00
CA PRO A 49 -12.40 -19.45 10.18
C PRO A 49 -13.28 -18.37 10.85
N PRO A 50 -13.00 -17.07 10.60
CA PRO A 50 -13.81 -15.97 11.10
C PRO A 50 -15.31 -16.14 10.76
N LYS A 51 -16.18 -15.78 11.72
CA LYS A 51 -17.64 -15.87 11.57
C LYS A 51 -18.28 -14.50 11.74
N LEU A 52 -19.24 -14.17 10.88
CA LEU A 52 -20.10 -13.01 11.05
C LEU A 52 -21.40 -13.42 11.74
N ILE A 53 -21.60 -12.95 12.96
CA ILE A 53 -22.86 -13.08 13.70
C ILE A 53 -23.70 -11.84 13.38
N GLN A 54 -24.65 -11.98 12.46
CA GLN A 54 -25.47 -10.84 12.01
C GLN A 54 -26.52 -10.41 13.04
N TYR A 55 -27.08 -11.35 13.80
CA TYR A 55 -28.16 -11.10 14.75
C TYR A 55 -27.84 -11.73 16.11
N ASP A 56 -28.29 -11.08 17.18
CA ASP A 56 -28.31 -11.70 18.51
C ASP A 56 -29.47 -12.72 18.65
N ALA A 57 -29.55 -13.39 19.80
CA ALA A 57 -30.58 -14.41 20.05
C ALA A 57 -32.03 -13.86 20.11
N TRP A 58 -32.22 -12.54 20.06
CA TRP A 58 -33.52 -11.86 20.08
C TRP A 58 -33.88 -11.23 18.73
N GLY A 59 -33.08 -11.48 17.69
CA GLY A 59 -33.32 -10.98 16.34
C GLY A 59 -32.89 -9.53 16.12
N LYS A 60 -32.16 -8.91 17.05
CA LYS A 60 -31.58 -7.58 16.82
C LYS A 60 -30.30 -7.73 16.00
N ARG A 61 -30.15 -6.92 14.95
CA ARG A 61 -28.94 -6.90 14.11
C ARG A 61 -27.75 -6.34 14.89
N ILE A 62 -26.61 -7.03 14.86
CA ILE A 62 -25.37 -6.66 15.57
C ILE A 62 -24.10 -6.72 14.68
N ASP A 63 -24.11 -7.47 13.58
CA ASP A 63 -22.98 -7.62 12.63
C ASP A 63 -21.60 -7.83 13.31
N LYS A 64 -21.53 -8.73 14.31
CA LYS A 64 -20.32 -9.01 15.09
C LYS A 64 -19.41 -10.02 14.38
N ILE A 65 -18.16 -9.63 14.13
CA ILE A 65 -17.12 -10.55 13.67
C ILE A 65 -16.54 -11.31 14.87
N VAL A 66 -16.50 -12.63 14.79
CA VAL A 66 -15.87 -13.51 15.78
C VAL A 66 -14.69 -14.21 15.13
N VAL A 67 -13.50 -13.97 15.67
CA VAL A 67 -12.26 -14.61 15.26
C VAL A 67 -11.76 -15.52 16.39
N ASP A 68 -11.10 -16.60 16.02
CA ASP A 68 -10.42 -17.46 17.00
C ASP A 68 -9.25 -16.72 17.67
N GLU A 69 -8.97 -17.04 18.94
CA GLU A 69 -7.90 -16.41 19.71
C GLU A 69 -6.51 -16.67 19.11
N SER A 70 -6.35 -17.77 18.35
CA SER A 70 -5.10 -18.09 17.64
C SER A 70 -4.62 -16.95 16.73
N TRP A 71 -5.52 -16.21 16.08
CA TRP A 71 -5.17 -15.06 15.25
C TRP A 71 -4.50 -13.93 16.07
N ASN A 72 -5.01 -13.66 17.27
CA ASN A 72 -4.40 -12.66 18.16
C ASN A 72 -3.04 -13.13 18.68
N LYS A 73 -2.89 -14.43 18.97
CA LYS A 73 -1.60 -14.99 19.39
C LYS A 73 -0.57 -14.95 18.25
N LEU A 74 -0.96 -15.24 17.01
CA LEU A 74 -0.07 -15.11 15.85
C LEU A 74 0.41 -13.67 15.65
N LYS A 75 -0.48 -12.69 15.88
CA LYS A 75 -0.11 -11.27 15.91
C LYS A 75 0.94 -10.98 16.99
N ASP A 76 0.69 -11.40 18.23
CA ASP A 76 1.59 -11.14 19.35
C ASP A 76 2.97 -11.81 19.13
N ILE A 77 2.99 -13.00 18.53
CA ILE A 77 4.22 -13.67 18.10
C ILE A 77 4.94 -12.86 17.02
N GLY A 78 4.23 -12.42 15.98
CA GLY A 78 4.83 -11.63 14.91
C GLY A 78 5.46 -10.33 15.41
N CYS A 79 4.81 -9.66 16.37
CA CYS A 79 5.33 -8.47 17.03
C CYS A 79 6.57 -8.77 17.89
N SER A 80 6.46 -9.77 18.78
CA SER A 80 7.55 -10.12 19.72
C SER A 80 8.79 -10.71 19.03
N GLU A 81 8.60 -11.42 17.92
CA GLU A 81 9.69 -12.01 17.12
C GLU A 81 10.32 -11.02 16.13
N GLY A 82 9.79 -9.79 16.07
CA GLY A 82 10.35 -8.70 15.27
C GLY A 82 10.20 -8.90 13.76
N LEU A 83 9.13 -9.57 13.30
CA LEU A 83 8.93 -9.87 11.86
C LEU A 83 8.84 -8.60 10.99
N VAL A 84 8.53 -7.45 11.58
CA VAL A 84 8.65 -6.13 10.96
C VAL A 84 9.81 -5.35 11.54
N SER A 85 9.90 -5.24 12.87
CA SER A 85 10.79 -4.28 13.54
C SER A 85 12.27 -4.50 13.24
N ILE A 86 12.72 -5.76 13.05
CA ILE A 86 14.12 -6.10 12.77
C ILE A 86 14.67 -5.31 11.57
N GLY A 87 13.86 -5.12 10.52
CA GLY A 87 14.26 -4.38 9.32
C GLY A 87 14.47 -2.88 9.55
N TYR A 88 13.79 -2.30 10.54
CA TYR A 88 13.79 -0.88 10.86
C TYR A 88 14.74 -0.51 12.00
N GLU A 89 14.93 -1.42 12.96
CA GLU A 89 15.92 -1.28 14.04
C GLU A 89 17.35 -1.27 13.49
N ARG A 90 17.60 -1.93 12.35
CA ARG A 90 18.89 -1.89 11.62
C ARG A 90 20.12 -2.21 12.46
N LYS A 91 19.98 -3.09 13.47
CA LYS A 91 21.11 -3.60 14.28
C LYS A 91 22.29 -4.07 13.42
N TYR A 92 22.01 -4.64 12.25
CA TYR A 92 23.00 -5.14 11.30
C TYR A 92 23.00 -4.38 9.97
N GLN A 93 22.61 -3.10 9.98
CA GLN A 93 22.57 -2.24 8.78
C GLN A 93 21.75 -2.88 7.65
N GLU A 94 22.28 -3.01 6.44
CA GLU A 94 21.58 -3.63 5.30
C GLU A 94 21.24 -5.11 5.54
N TYR A 95 22.02 -5.82 6.35
CA TYR A 95 21.80 -7.23 6.64
C TYR A 95 20.62 -7.48 7.59
N SER A 96 20.14 -6.44 8.29
CA SER A 96 18.90 -6.53 9.06
C SER A 96 17.71 -6.88 8.18
N ARG A 97 17.68 -6.45 6.91
CA ARG A 97 16.59 -6.80 6.00
C ARG A 97 16.60 -8.27 5.62
N ILE A 98 17.80 -8.84 5.43
CA ILE A 98 17.98 -10.26 5.19
C ILE A 98 17.53 -11.06 6.42
N TYR A 99 17.95 -10.64 7.62
CA TYR A 99 17.54 -11.27 8.87
C TYR A 99 16.01 -11.27 9.06
N GLN A 100 15.36 -10.12 8.87
CA GLN A 100 13.90 -10.01 8.88
C GLN A 100 13.25 -10.98 7.89
N TYR A 101 13.72 -10.99 6.65
CA TYR A 101 13.17 -11.83 5.59
C TYR A 101 13.26 -13.32 5.90
N ILE A 102 14.34 -13.77 6.54
CA ILE A 102 14.51 -15.18 6.93
C ILE A 102 13.49 -15.58 7.99
N LYS A 103 13.19 -14.71 8.97
CA LYS A 103 12.13 -14.98 9.94
C LYS A 103 10.76 -15.03 9.27
N ILE A 104 10.47 -14.11 8.35
CA ILE A 104 9.23 -14.17 7.56
C ILE A 104 9.14 -15.48 6.75
N TYR A 105 10.23 -15.88 6.09
CA TYR A 105 10.30 -17.14 5.33
C TYR A 105 9.97 -18.36 6.19
N LEU A 106 10.53 -18.44 7.40
CA LEU A 106 10.22 -19.53 8.34
C LEU A 106 8.78 -19.45 8.85
N PHE A 107 8.27 -18.25 9.13
CA PHE A 107 6.94 -18.02 9.69
C PHE A 107 5.80 -18.38 8.72
N ALA A 108 5.90 -17.94 7.46
CA ALA A 108 4.80 -17.91 6.51
C ALA A 108 4.09 -19.28 6.31
N CYS A 109 4.86 -20.37 6.24
CA CYS A 109 4.29 -21.70 6.00
C CYS A 109 3.52 -22.28 7.18
N SER A 110 3.71 -21.76 8.39
CA SER A 110 3.11 -22.32 9.62
C SER A 110 2.10 -21.37 10.27
N SER A 111 1.96 -20.16 9.75
CA SER A 111 1.21 -19.08 10.39
C SER A 111 -0.16 -18.80 9.76
N ALA A 112 -0.77 -19.74 9.03
CA ALA A 112 -2.05 -19.52 8.33
C ALA A 112 -2.05 -18.25 7.45
N VAL A 113 -0.92 -17.96 6.79
CA VAL A 113 -0.74 -16.77 5.95
C VAL A 113 -0.86 -15.44 6.73
N PHE A 114 -0.64 -15.46 8.05
CA PHE A 114 -0.59 -14.25 8.87
C PHE A 114 0.64 -13.36 8.57
N ASP A 115 1.54 -13.77 7.68
CA ASP A 115 2.61 -12.91 7.16
C ASP A 115 2.08 -11.78 6.26
N CYS A 116 0.88 -11.91 5.68
CA CYS A 116 0.26 -10.85 4.89
C CYS A 116 0.06 -9.53 5.68
N PRO A 117 -0.62 -9.49 6.84
CA PRO A 117 -0.76 -8.25 7.61
C PRO A 117 0.58 -7.70 8.11
N MET A 118 1.55 -8.58 8.37
CA MET A 118 2.92 -8.18 8.71
C MET A 118 3.61 -7.48 7.55
N SER A 119 3.47 -8.00 6.33
CA SER A 119 4.04 -7.42 5.12
C SER A 119 3.44 -6.05 4.78
N MET A 120 2.15 -5.84 5.04
CA MET A 120 1.54 -4.52 4.86
C MET A 120 2.02 -3.53 5.93
N THR A 121 2.13 -3.98 7.18
CA THR A 121 2.71 -3.18 8.26
C THR A 121 4.16 -2.79 7.95
N ASP A 122 4.93 -3.68 7.32
CA ASP A 122 6.27 -3.37 6.79
C ASP A 122 6.19 -2.28 5.71
N GLY A 123 5.28 -2.39 4.74
CA GLY A 123 5.06 -1.35 3.72
C GLY A 123 4.70 0.03 4.32
N ALA A 124 3.79 0.04 5.28
CA ALA A 124 3.36 1.26 5.98
C ALA A 124 4.48 1.88 6.83
N ALA A 125 5.23 1.05 7.56
CA ALA A 125 6.40 1.49 8.31
C ALA A 125 7.42 2.16 7.38
N ARG A 126 7.63 1.61 6.18
CA ARG A 126 8.50 2.23 5.17
C ARG A 126 7.96 3.57 4.67
N LEU A 127 6.66 3.64 4.39
CA LEU A 127 6.02 4.87 3.92
C LEU A 127 6.12 5.98 4.96
N ILE A 128 5.82 5.68 6.23
CA ILE A 128 5.94 6.61 7.35
C ILE A 128 7.40 7.02 7.57
N GLU A 129 8.35 6.11 7.44
CA GLU A 129 9.77 6.46 7.56
C GLU A 129 10.19 7.52 6.51
N LEU A 130 9.79 7.32 5.26
CA LEU A 130 10.17 8.17 4.14
C LEU A 130 9.41 9.50 4.09
N TYR A 131 8.11 9.48 4.34
CA TYR A 131 7.21 10.62 4.10
C TYR A 131 6.41 11.06 5.31
N GLY A 132 6.40 10.26 6.38
CA GLY A 132 5.68 10.57 7.61
C GLY A 132 6.25 11.81 8.30
N ASP A 133 5.33 12.62 8.83
CA ASP A 133 5.68 13.73 9.70
C ASP A 133 6.11 13.24 11.10
N LYS A 134 6.41 14.19 11.98
CA LYS A 134 6.86 13.88 13.35
C LYS A 134 5.78 13.11 14.14
N GLY A 135 4.51 13.47 14.00
CA GLY A 135 3.41 12.81 14.72
C GLY A 135 3.23 11.36 14.26
N MET A 136 3.23 11.12 12.95
CA MET A 136 3.16 9.76 12.38
C MET A 136 4.36 8.90 12.80
N LYS A 137 5.53 9.49 12.98
CA LYS A 137 6.73 8.78 13.39
C LYS A 137 6.71 8.40 14.87
N GLU A 138 6.12 9.24 15.72
CA GLU A 138 5.99 9.06 17.17
C GLU A 138 4.79 8.19 17.58
N ASP A 139 3.79 8.01 16.72
CA ASP A 139 2.64 7.15 17.02
C ASP A 139 3.08 5.68 17.21
N GLU A 140 2.77 5.08 18.36
CA GLU A 140 3.11 3.69 18.66
C GLU A 140 2.15 2.69 17.98
N TYR A 141 0.96 3.12 17.57
CA TYR A 141 -0.10 2.26 17.04
C TYR A 141 -0.05 2.11 15.51
N LYS A 142 1.09 1.61 14.99
CA LYS A 142 1.26 1.36 13.55
C LYS A 142 0.88 -0.06 13.18
N HIS A 143 -0.41 -0.33 13.04
CA HIS A 143 -0.87 -1.61 12.48
C HIS A 143 -1.80 -1.36 11.30
N GLU A 144 -1.43 -1.92 10.16
CA GLU A 144 -2.30 -1.89 8.98
C GLU A 144 -3.40 -2.93 9.12
N GLY A 145 -4.64 -2.47 8.96
CA GLY A 145 -5.82 -3.32 8.94
C GLY A 145 -6.05 -3.91 7.55
N GLN A 146 -6.34 -5.21 7.49
CA GLN A 146 -6.78 -5.86 6.27
C GLN A 146 -8.29 -5.78 6.15
N TRP A 147 -8.77 -5.10 5.11
CA TRP A 147 -10.20 -5.02 4.81
C TRP A 147 -10.68 -6.31 4.13
N MET A 148 -10.37 -7.48 4.69
CA MET A 148 -10.63 -8.79 4.06
C MET A 148 -12.01 -9.35 4.38
N THR A 149 -12.74 -8.74 5.33
CA THR A 149 -14.07 -9.20 5.76
C THR A 149 -15.20 -8.30 5.27
N GLU A 150 -14.85 -7.12 4.76
CA GLU A 150 -15.75 -6.10 4.26
C GLU A 150 -16.34 -6.52 2.92
N LYS A 151 -17.60 -6.15 2.67
CA LYS A 151 -18.27 -6.45 1.39
C LYS A 151 -17.57 -5.80 0.19
N THR A 152 -16.96 -4.65 0.39
CA THR A 152 -16.16 -3.90 -0.60
C THR A 152 -14.67 -4.18 -0.47
N GLY A 153 -14.30 -5.09 0.43
CA GLY A 153 -12.95 -5.53 0.68
C GLY A 153 -12.43 -6.57 -0.32
N GLY A 154 -11.18 -7.01 -0.11
CA GLY A 154 -10.48 -7.96 -0.99
C GLY A 154 -9.51 -7.28 -1.96
N SER A 155 -9.31 -7.87 -3.15
CA SER A 155 -8.35 -7.33 -4.14
C SER A 155 -8.81 -6.02 -4.78
N ASP A 156 -10.12 -5.78 -4.85
CA ASP A 156 -10.70 -4.55 -5.41
C ASP A 156 -11.22 -3.67 -4.28
N VAL A 157 -10.39 -2.73 -3.83
CA VAL A 157 -10.73 -1.73 -2.82
C VAL A 157 -11.34 -0.45 -3.42
N SER A 158 -11.59 -0.38 -4.72
CA SER A 158 -12.10 0.84 -5.39
C SER A 158 -13.49 1.27 -4.88
N LYS A 159 -14.24 0.35 -4.29
CA LYS A 159 -15.57 0.58 -3.70
C LYS A 159 -15.53 0.86 -2.20
N SER A 160 -14.34 1.00 -1.62
CA SER A 160 -14.18 1.34 -0.21
C SER A 160 -14.70 2.75 0.07
N GLU A 161 -15.57 2.86 1.08
CA GLU A 161 -16.11 4.14 1.53
C GLU A 161 -15.62 4.41 2.96
N THR A 162 -15.22 5.65 3.24
CA THR A 162 -14.82 6.09 4.58
C THR A 162 -15.78 7.16 5.06
N ILE A 163 -16.26 7.05 6.30
CA ILE A 163 -17.04 8.08 6.96
C ILE A 163 -16.15 8.67 8.07
N ALA A 164 -15.96 9.99 8.05
CA ALA A 164 -15.36 10.66 9.18
C ALA A 164 -16.46 10.93 10.23
N VAL A 165 -16.22 10.49 11.47
CA VAL A 165 -17.18 10.61 12.56
C VAL A 165 -16.54 11.41 13.69
N SER A 166 -17.25 12.44 14.16
CA SER A 166 -16.84 13.17 15.35
C SER A 166 -16.92 12.26 16.57
N SER A 167 -15.77 11.98 17.20
CA SER A 167 -15.73 11.32 18.51
C SER A 167 -16.22 12.32 19.56
N GLY A 168 -17.54 12.45 19.67
CA GLY A 168 -18.17 13.34 20.63
C GLY A 168 -17.83 12.91 22.05
N SER A 169 -16.80 13.52 22.65
CA SER A 169 -16.55 13.67 24.09
C SER A 169 -15.20 14.34 24.31
N GLY A 170 -15.24 15.62 24.67
CA GLY A 170 -14.07 16.41 25.09
C GLY A 170 -13.85 17.58 24.15
N ASP A 171 -13.52 18.75 24.72
CA ASP A 171 -12.98 19.93 24.03
C ASP A 171 -11.60 19.60 23.38
N VAL A 172 -11.52 18.51 22.62
CA VAL A 172 -10.51 18.35 21.59
C VAL A 172 -10.90 19.38 20.55
N MET A 173 -10.21 20.51 20.61
CA MET A 173 -10.36 21.68 19.76
C MET A 173 -10.83 21.26 18.37
N ASN A 174 -11.91 21.88 17.85
CA ASN A 174 -12.48 21.62 16.52
C ASN A 174 -11.44 21.46 15.39
N GLY A 175 -10.22 21.97 15.57
CA GLY A 175 -9.08 21.74 14.69
C GLY A 175 -8.70 20.28 14.47
N ASP A 176 -8.74 19.39 15.47
CA ASP A 176 -8.27 18.00 15.27
C ASP A 176 -9.27 17.17 14.44
N MET A 177 -10.57 17.46 14.57
CA MET A 177 -11.63 16.80 13.80
C MET A 177 -11.64 17.28 12.36
N GLU A 178 -11.68 18.60 12.13
CA GLU A 178 -11.61 19.17 10.79
C GLU A 178 -10.33 18.72 10.07
N TYR A 179 -9.22 18.59 10.82
CA TYR A 179 -7.97 18.03 10.33
C TYR A 179 -8.08 16.55 9.94
N ALA A 180 -8.69 15.70 10.78
CA ALA A 180 -8.89 14.28 10.47
C ALA A 180 -9.81 14.07 9.25
N GLU A 181 -10.92 14.82 9.16
CA GLU A 181 -11.81 14.77 7.99
C GLU A 181 -11.09 15.25 6.72
N SER A 182 -10.37 16.36 6.81
CA SER A 182 -9.60 16.94 5.70
C SER A 182 -8.52 15.96 5.21
N ASN A 183 -7.82 15.31 6.14
CA ASN A 183 -6.82 14.29 5.79
C ASN A 183 -7.45 13.05 5.17
N SER A 184 -8.61 12.60 5.66
CA SER A 184 -9.34 11.47 5.06
C SER A 184 -9.79 11.80 3.63
N ARG A 185 -10.33 12.99 3.39
CA ARG A 185 -10.69 13.47 2.04
C ARG A 185 -9.46 13.58 1.14
N ARG A 186 -8.35 14.09 1.68
CA ARG A 186 -7.08 14.21 0.94
C ARG A 186 -6.51 12.83 0.59
N PHE A 187 -6.56 11.88 1.50
CA PHE A 187 -6.14 10.50 1.26
C PHE A 187 -6.98 9.86 0.15
N ALA A 188 -8.31 9.91 0.24
CA ALA A 188 -9.21 9.40 -0.78
C ALA A 188 -8.97 10.07 -2.15
N TYR A 189 -8.74 11.38 -2.17
CA TYR A 189 -8.41 12.12 -3.38
C TYR A 189 -7.08 11.68 -4.01
N LEU A 190 -6.03 11.49 -3.20
CA LEU A 190 -4.72 11.00 -3.65
C LEU A 190 -4.80 9.55 -4.17
N MET A 191 -5.61 8.70 -3.54
CA MET A 191 -5.88 7.36 -4.06
C MET A 191 -6.56 7.39 -5.43
N ALA A 192 -7.60 8.22 -5.59
CA ALA A 192 -8.28 8.40 -6.88
C ALA A 192 -7.32 8.93 -7.94
N GLN A 193 -6.42 9.86 -7.58
CA GLN A 193 -5.41 10.35 -8.51
C GLN A 193 -4.40 9.25 -8.91
N THR A 194 -3.93 8.47 -7.94
CA THR A 194 -2.98 7.38 -8.21
C THR A 194 -3.61 6.32 -9.12
N TYR A 195 -4.90 6.02 -8.92
CA TYR A 195 -5.66 5.11 -9.79
C TYR A 195 -5.87 5.66 -11.21
N MET A 196 -6.13 6.96 -11.35
CA MET A 196 -6.21 7.58 -12.68
C MET A 196 -4.86 7.54 -13.41
N ALA A 197 -3.75 7.74 -12.70
CA ALA A 197 -2.41 7.60 -13.27
C ALA A 197 -2.16 6.18 -13.79
N SER A 198 -2.54 5.15 -13.02
CA SER A 198 -2.35 3.76 -13.48
C SER A 198 -3.16 3.48 -14.74
N LEU A 199 -4.42 3.93 -14.82
CA LEU A 199 -5.24 3.77 -16.02
C LEU A 199 -4.67 4.50 -17.24
N LEU A 200 -4.13 5.71 -17.06
CA LEU A 200 -3.48 6.45 -18.14
C LEU A 200 -2.22 5.75 -18.64
N LEU A 201 -1.41 5.22 -17.73
CA LEU A 201 -0.20 4.46 -18.08
C LEU A 201 -0.54 3.14 -18.78
N GLU A 202 -1.55 2.42 -18.30
CA GLU A 202 -2.05 1.20 -18.96
C GLU A 202 -2.57 1.49 -20.35
N HIS A 203 -3.34 2.57 -20.53
CA HIS A 203 -3.81 3.00 -21.84
C HIS A 203 -2.65 3.34 -22.78
N ALA A 204 -1.65 4.08 -22.30
CA ALA A 204 -0.46 4.42 -23.09
C ALA A 204 0.30 3.17 -23.57
N VAL A 205 0.44 2.16 -22.71
CA VAL A 205 1.04 0.88 -23.09
C VAL A 205 0.18 0.13 -24.10
N TRP A 206 -1.15 0.15 -23.93
CA TRP A 206 -2.09 -0.53 -24.82
C TRP A 206 -2.16 0.12 -26.21
N SER A 207 -2.27 1.44 -26.28
CA SER A 207 -2.41 2.18 -27.54
C SER A 207 -1.12 2.17 -28.36
N LYS A 208 0.03 2.06 -27.69
CA LYS A 208 1.37 2.18 -28.28
C LYS A 208 1.57 3.52 -28.99
N ASP A 209 0.79 4.54 -28.62
CA ASP A 209 0.91 5.91 -29.11
C ASP A 209 1.84 6.69 -28.17
N GLU A 210 2.90 7.29 -28.73
CA GLU A 210 3.84 8.11 -27.97
C GLU A 210 3.13 9.32 -27.35
N LEU A 211 2.09 9.84 -28.01
CA LEU A 211 1.28 10.94 -27.48
C LEU A 211 0.61 10.54 -26.16
N ASP A 212 0.02 9.34 -26.09
CA ASP A 212 -0.66 8.87 -24.88
C ASP A 212 0.32 8.66 -23.73
N ALA A 213 1.54 8.20 -24.01
CA ALA A 213 2.61 8.10 -23.02
C ALA A 213 3.01 9.47 -22.47
N GLN A 214 3.18 10.47 -23.34
CA GLN A 214 3.51 11.86 -22.94
C GLN A 214 2.37 12.49 -22.11
N VAL A 215 1.11 12.22 -22.46
CA VAL A 215 -0.07 12.68 -21.70
C VAL A 215 -0.11 12.05 -20.31
N ALA A 216 0.10 10.73 -20.23
CA ALA A 216 0.13 10.01 -18.96
C ALA A 216 1.26 10.51 -18.04
N GLU A 217 2.47 10.68 -18.59
CA GLU A 217 3.62 11.23 -17.86
C GLU A 217 3.34 12.66 -17.37
N ARG A 218 2.76 13.52 -18.20
CA ARG A 218 2.35 14.88 -17.80
C ARG A 218 1.38 14.85 -16.64
N TRP A 219 0.36 14.01 -16.77
CA TRP A 219 -0.69 13.93 -15.77
C TRP A 219 -0.10 13.51 -14.43
N CYS A 220 0.79 12.51 -14.43
CA CYS A 220 1.53 12.07 -13.24
C CYS A 220 2.39 13.18 -12.66
N PHE A 221 3.17 13.89 -13.48
CA PHE A 221 4.00 15.02 -13.04
C PHE A 221 3.18 16.13 -12.40
N VAL A 222 2.08 16.55 -13.03
CA VAL A 222 1.24 17.65 -12.54
C VAL A 222 0.44 17.24 -11.29
N LYS A 223 -0.10 16.02 -11.25
CA LYS A 223 -1.05 15.59 -10.22
C LYS A 223 -0.42 14.84 -9.05
N LEU A 224 0.57 13.98 -9.29
CA LEU A 224 1.21 13.18 -8.24
C LEU A 224 2.46 13.84 -7.67
N GLU A 225 3.29 14.47 -8.50
CA GLU A 225 4.48 15.19 -8.01
C GLU A 225 4.18 16.60 -7.50
N ASN A 226 2.94 17.05 -7.68
CA ASN A 226 2.38 18.29 -7.13
C ASN A 226 3.33 19.48 -7.34
N GLY A 227 3.80 19.67 -8.58
CA GLY A 227 4.63 20.80 -8.95
C GLY A 227 5.76 21.06 -7.96
N LYS A 228 6.86 20.29 -8.04
CA LYS A 228 8.19 20.77 -7.59
C LYS A 228 8.65 22.04 -8.34
N THR A 229 7.75 22.81 -8.93
CA THR A 229 7.84 24.24 -9.04
C THR A 229 8.16 24.78 -7.66
N ASN A 230 9.43 25.17 -7.48
CA ASN A 230 9.96 25.88 -6.33
C ASN A 230 8.89 26.85 -5.78
N LYS A 231 8.75 27.05 -4.47
CA LYS A 231 7.74 27.98 -3.89
C LYS A 231 7.80 29.41 -4.50
N ASN A 232 8.87 29.73 -5.22
CA ASN A 232 9.10 30.99 -5.93
C ASN A 232 8.85 30.97 -7.45
N SER A 233 8.57 29.82 -8.07
CA SER A 233 8.16 29.82 -9.48
C SER A 233 6.67 30.13 -9.54
N THR A 234 6.37 31.38 -9.87
CA THR A 234 5.06 31.79 -10.39
C THR A 234 4.62 30.75 -11.42
N ILE A 235 3.39 30.25 -11.32
CA ILE A 235 2.76 29.46 -12.39
C ILE A 235 2.65 30.40 -13.59
N SER A 236 3.73 30.50 -14.37
CA SER A 236 3.74 31.22 -15.61
C SER A 236 3.48 30.23 -16.71
N PHE A 237 2.35 30.39 -17.40
CA PHE A 237 2.10 29.72 -18.67
C PHE A 237 3.15 30.09 -19.74
N THR A 238 3.96 31.15 -19.50
CA THR A 238 5.00 31.58 -20.44
C THR A 238 6.27 30.75 -20.40
N ASP A 239 6.59 30.13 -19.27
CA ASP A 239 7.88 29.43 -19.03
C ASP A 239 7.72 27.91 -18.93
N VAL A 240 6.55 27.41 -19.36
CA VAL A 240 6.30 25.99 -19.53
C VAL A 240 7.36 25.43 -20.49
N ASP A 241 8.05 24.36 -20.07
CA ASP A 241 9.02 23.61 -20.88
C ASP A 241 8.49 23.46 -22.31
N GLU A 242 9.28 23.85 -23.31
CA GLU A 242 8.86 23.91 -24.73
C GLU A 242 8.17 22.61 -25.18
N LYS A 243 8.62 21.47 -24.64
CA LYS A 243 8.04 20.14 -24.83
C LYS A 243 6.56 20.05 -24.44
N TRP A 244 6.16 20.68 -23.33
CA TRP A 244 4.76 20.66 -22.87
C TRP A 244 3.85 21.53 -23.73
N ARG A 245 4.36 22.62 -24.31
CA ARG A 245 3.60 23.44 -25.25
C ARG A 245 3.27 22.69 -26.53
N GLU A 246 4.23 21.95 -27.09
CA GLU A 246 3.97 21.12 -28.26
C GLU A 246 2.89 20.06 -27.96
N LEU A 247 2.93 19.46 -26.77
CA LEU A 247 1.91 18.53 -26.32
C LEU A 247 0.52 19.20 -26.18
N ASP A 248 0.46 20.40 -25.58
CA ASP A 248 -0.77 21.20 -25.47
C ASP A 248 -1.39 21.47 -26.84
N ILE A 249 -0.56 21.83 -27.83
CA ILE A 249 -1.00 22.08 -29.20
C ILE A 249 -1.56 20.79 -29.83
N LYS A 250 -0.85 19.66 -29.70
CA LYS A 250 -1.30 18.36 -30.23
C LYS A 250 -2.64 17.92 -29.64
N LEU A 251 -2.83 18.11 -28.33
CA LEU A 251 -4.09 17.81 -27.63
C LEU A 251 -5.22 18.75 -28.03
N ALA A 252 -4.97 20.06 -28.03
CA ALA A 252 -5.99 21.07 -28.34
C ALA A 252 -6.49 20.98 -29.79
N LEU A 253 -5.62 20.59 -30.72
CA LEU A 253 -5.93 20.45 -32.14
C LEU A 253 -6.29 19.01 -32.55
N ASP A 254 -6.27 18.06 -31.60
CA ASP A 254 -6.51 16.63 -31.83
C ASP A 254 -5.68 16.08 -33.02
N LEU A 255 -4.38 16.36 -33.03
CA LEU A 255 -3.46 16.01 -34.12
C LEU A 255 -2.89 14.59 -33.93
N ASN A 256 -2.63 13.90 -35.05
CA ASN A 256 -1.88 12.65 -35.09
C ASN A 256 -0.35 12.89 -35.05
N GLU A 257 0.43 11.79 -35.04
CA GLU A 257 1.91 11.80 -35.07
C GLU A 257 2.53 12.54 -36.27
N HIS A 258 1.76 12.81 -37.32
CA HIS A 258 2.19 13.56 -38.52
C HIS A 258 1.74 15.03 -38.52
N GLY A 259 1.15 15.53 -37.41
CA GLY A 259 0.65 16.89 -37.31
C GLY A 259 -0.64 17.15 -38.10
N GLN A 260 -1.37 16.10 -38.48
CA GLN A 260 -2.65 16.19 -39.19
C GLN A 260 -3.80 15.97 -38.20
N PRO A 261 -4.95 16.65 -38.34
CA PRO A 261 -6.12 16.38 -37.51
C PRO A 261 -6.53 14.90 -37.59
N LYS A 262 -6.80 14.26 -36.44
CA LYS A 262 -7.34 12.90 -36.40
C LYS A 262 -8.71 12.92 -37.10
N LEU A 263 -8.81 12.26 -38.25
CA LEU A 263 -10.04 12.13 -39.05
C LEU A 263 -11.14 11.43 -38.23
N GLY A 264 -11.97 12.20 -37.52
CA GLY A 264 -13.09 11.65 -36.78
C GLY A 264 -13.77 12.58 -35.77
N THR A 265 -13.15 13.68 -35.37
CA THR A 265 -13.70 14.55 -34.30
C THR A 265 -14.43 15.79 -34.80
N TYR A 266 -14.20 16.24 -36.03
CA TYR A 266 -14.93 17.38 -36.61
C TYR A 266 -15.34 17.11 -38.06
N ASP A 267 -16.65 16.98 -38.28
CA ASP A 267 -17.22 17.30 -39.60
C ASP A 267 -17.52 18.80 -39.59
N ILE A 268 -16.77 19.55 -40.40
CA ILE A 268 -16.84 21.02 -40.51
C ILE A 268 -18.27 21.47 -40.91
N ASN A 269 -19.08 20.57 -41.46
CA ASN A 269 -20.47 20.84 -41.85
C ASN A 269 -21.53 20.34 -40.86
N SER A 270 -21.14 19.76 -39.73
CA SER A 270 -22.07 19.23 -38.72
C SER A 270 -21.90 19.93 -37.37
N THR A 271 -22.93 20.61 -36.91
CA THR A 271 -23.02 21.21 -35.56
C THR A 271 -23.20 20.18 -34.42
N LYS A 272 -23.06 18.88 -34.69
CA LYS A 272 -23.08 17.85 -33.63
C LYS A 272 -21.66 17.38 -33.32
N LEU A 273 -21.19 17.74 -32.12
CA LEU A 273 -20.06 17.08 -31.46
C LEU A 273 -20.40 15.58 -31.33
N ARG A 274 -19.68 14.72 -32.06
CA ARG A 274 -19.77 13.28 -31.80
C ARG A 274 -19.00 13.01 -30.51
N SER A 275 -19.72 12.82 -29.41
CA SER A 275 -19.18 12.12 -28.24
C SER A 275 -18.75 10.73 -28.71
N LYS A 276 -17.45 10.47 -28.70
CA LYS A 276 -16.90 9.13 -28.87
C LYS A 276 -16.51 8.55 -27.51
N TYR A 277 -17.36 8.76 -26.51
CA TYR A 277 -17.38 8.09 -25.20
C TYR A 277 -18.83 8.03 -24.72
#